data_AF-A0A7C5R2Q0-F1
#
_entry.id   AF-A0A7C5R2Q0-F1
#
_cell.length_a   1.000
_cell.length_b   1.000
_cell.length_c   1.000
_cell.angle_alpha   90.00
_cell.angle_beta   90.00
_cell.angle_gamma   90.00
#
_symmetry.space_group_name_H-M   'P 1'
#
loop_
_entity.id
_entity.type
_entity.pdbx_description
1 polymer ?
#
loop_
_entity_poly.entity_id
_entity_poly.type
_entity_poly.pdbx_seq_one_letter_code
_entity_poly.pdbx_strand_id
1 'polypeptide(L)'
;MSLDIWFREDIRHILMAAERASEVALAEGEESAADASALRAYRRGYRAALSAVALACGLAPCPDETTGRAGYPVYTAGQARKPAPQGGRS
;
A
#
# COMPACT_ATOMS: atom_id res chain seq x y z
N MET A 1 5.94 -13.85 20.10
CA MET A 1 5.28 -13.51 18.82
C MET A 1 4.78 -12.07 18.87
N SER A 2 5.69 -11.09 18.90
CA SER A 2 5.38 -9.66 19.09
C SER A 2 6.32 -8.70 18.34
N LEU A 3 7.26 -9.22 17.54
CA LEU A 3 8.23 -8.40 16.80
C LEU A 3 7.64 -7.85 15.49
N ASP A 4 6.77 -8.61 14.82
CA ASP A 4 6.30 -8.27 13.47
C ASP A 4 5.37 -7.06 13.41
N ILE A 5 4.62 -6.79 14.47
CA ILE A 5 3.70 -5.64 14.55
C ILE A 5 4.48 -4.34 14.76
N TRP A 6 5.51 -4.37 15.61
CA TRP A 6 6.36 -3.20 15.88
C TRP A 6 7.21 -2.85 14.65
N PHE A 7 7.80 -3.86 14.00
CA PHE A 7 8.61 -3.66 12.79
C PHE A 7 7.82 -3.04 11.63
N ARG A 8 6.56 -3.44 11.39
CA ARG A 8 5.77 -2.88 10.29
C ARG A 8 5.42 -1.41 10.50
N GLU A 9 5.09 -1.02 11.73
CA GLU A 9 4.79 0.38 12.06
C GLU A 9 6.04 1.25 11.95
N ASP A 10 7.17 0.75 12.45
CA ASP A 10 8.46 1.44 12.36
C ASP A 10 8.88 1.66 10.89
N ILE A 11 8.73 0.64 10.04
CA ILE A 11 9.02 0.78 8.60
C ILE A 11 8.09 1.82 7.97
N ARG A 12 6.80 1.84 8.32
CA ARG A 12 5.88 2.88 7.83
C ARG A 12 6.35 4.27 8.25
N HIS A 13 6.69 4.47 9.51
CA HIS A 13 7.17 5.75 10.01
C HIS A 13 8.47 6.18 9.32
N ILE A 14 9.40 5.25 9.09
CA ILE A 14 10.64 5.51 8.35
C ILE A 14 10.34 5.96 6.93
N LEU A 15 9.43 5.27 6.21
CA LEU A 15 9.07 5.65 4.84
C LEU A 15 8.38 7.03 4.78
N MET A 16 7.53 7.35 5.76
CA MET A 16 6.93 8.68 5.88
C MET A 16 7.96 9.77 6.18
N ALA A 17 8.92 9.49 7.07
CA ALA A 17 10.01 10.42 7.37
C ALA A 17 10.92 10.64 6.15
N ALA A 18 11.20 9.58 5.39
CA ALA A 18 11.95 9.66 4.15
C ALA A 18 11.23 10.51 3.08
N GLU A 19 9.91 10.35 2.88
CA GLU A 19 9.14 11.21 1.98
C GLU A 19 9.23 12.69 2.39
N ARG A 20 9.03 13.01 3.68
CA ARG A 20 9.15 14.39 4.20
C ARG A 20 10.55 14.96 4.02
N ALA A 21 11.60 14.16 4.26
CA ALA A 21 12.97 14.61 4.04
C ALA A 21 13.22 14.93 2.56
N SER A 22 12.64 14.16 1.64
CA SER A 22 12.74 14.44 0.20
C SER A 22 12.02 15.73 -0.21
N GLU A 23 10.94 16.10 0.47
CA GLU A 23 10.24 17.37 0.23
C GLU A 23 11.10 18.57 0.60
N VAL A 24 11.90 18.48 1.66
CA VAL A 24 12.88 19.51 2.02
C VAL A 24 13.94 19.66 0.93
N ALA A 25 14.50 18.54 0.44
CA ALA A 25 15.48 18.56 -0.65
C ALA A 25 14.89 19.14 -1.96
N LEU A 26 13.61 18.88 -2.23
CA LEU A 26 12.91 19.48 -3.36
C LEU A 26 12.75 21.00 -3.19
N ALA A 27 12.37 21.47 -2.00
CA ALA A 27 12.24 22.90 -1.71
C ALA A 27 13.57 23.64 -1.86
N GLU A 28 14.68 23.08 -1.37
CA GLU A 28 16.02 23.63 -1.58
C GLU A 28 16.42 23.66 -3.07
N GLY A 29 16.03 22.62 -3.83
CA GLY A 29 16.23 22.57 -5.27
C GLY A 29 15.42 23.63 -6.04
N GLU A 30 14.18 23.88 -5.61
CA GLU A 30 13.33 24.95 -6.16
C GLU A 30 13.92 26.34 -5.88
N GLU A 31 14.42 26.57 -4.65
CA GLU A 31 15.09 27.82 -4.27
C GLU A 31 16.39 28.05 -5.07
N SER A 32 17.13 26.96 -5.35
CA SER A 32 18.36 27.00 -6.14
C SER A 32 18.14 27.14 -7.65
N ALA A 33 16.89 27.39 -8.10
CA ALA A 33 16.50 27.47 -9.50
C ALA A 33 16.90 26.22 -10.32
N ALA A 34 16.86 25.03 -9.71
CA ALA A 34 17.10 23.78 -10.42
C ALA A 34 16.03 23.54 -11.51
N ASP A 35 16.38 22.76 -12.52
CA ASP A 35 15.46 22.43 -13.61
C ASP A 35 14.18 21.74 -13.09
N ALA A 36 13.03 22.34 -13.37
CA ALA A 36 11.72 21.83 -12.97
C ALA A 36 11.38 20.46 -13.58
N SER A 37 12.00 20.09 -14.71
CA SER A 37 11.87 18.73 -15.27
C SER A 37 12.64 17.73 -14.40
N ALA A 38 13.89 18.04 -14.05
CA ALA A 38 14.71 17.23 -13.15
C ALA A 38 14.06 17.04 -11.77
N LEU A 39 13.50 18.09 -11.15
CA LEU A 39 12.81 17.98 -9.86
C LEU A 39 11.57 17.08 -9.92
N ARG A 40 10.80 17.15 -11.01
CA ARG A 40 9.65 16.25 -11.24
C ARG A 40 10.08 14.80 -11.45
N ALA A 41 11.15 14.57 -12.19
CA ALA A 41 11.72 13.24 -12.38
C ALA A 41 12.23 12.66 -11.05
N TYR A 42 12.92 13.46 -10.25
CA TYR A 42 13.38 13.10 -8.90
C TYR A 42 12.19 12.68 -8.02
N ARG A 43 11.15 13.52 -7.91
CA ARG A 43 9.97 13.23 -7.09
C ARG A 43 9.31 11.91 -7.49
N ARG A 44 9.18 11.65 -8.80
CA ARG A 44 8.59 10.41 -9.31
C ARG A 44 9.47 9.20 -9.00
N GLY A 45 10.78 9.30 -9.22
CA GLY A 45 11.74 8.23 -8.93
C GLY A 45 11.80 7.91 -7.43
N TYR A 46 11.82 8.92 -6.58
CA TYR A 46 11.84 8.76 -5.13
C TYR A 46 10.61 8.02 -4.62
N ARG A 47 9.40 8.39 -5.09
CA ARG A 47 8.16 7.69 -4.75
C ARG A 47 8.13 6.24 -5.22
N ALA A 48 8.61 5.97 -6.44
CA ALA A 48 8.73 4.61 -6.94
C ALA A 48 9.69 3.77 -6.07
N ALA A 49 10.81 4.36 -5.63
CA ALA A 49 11.75 3.70 -4.72
C ALA A 49 11.11 3.38 -3.36
N LEU A 50 10.42 4.33 -2.73
CA LEU A 50 9.71 4.09 -1.45
C LEU A 50 8.65 3.00 -1.60
N SER A 51 7.92 2.98 -2.72
CA SER A 51 6.92 1.94 -3.00
C SER A 51 7.56 0.56 -3.15
N ALA A 52 8.70 0.47 -3.84
CA ALA A 52 9.44 -0.78 -3.99
C ALA A 52 9.96 -1.29 -2.63
N VAL A 53 10.46 -0.40 -1.77
CA VAL A 53 10.90 -0.74 -0.40
C VAL A 53 9.72 -1.21 0.44
N ALA A 54 8.58 -0.51 0.40
CA ALA A 54 7.37 -0.93 1.11
C ALA A 54 6.93 -2.34 0.70
N LEU A 55 6.91 -2.63 -0.60
CA LEU A 55 6.59 -3.95 -1.14
C LEU A 55 7.58 -5.02 -0.68
N ALA A 56 8.88 -4.74 -0.72
CA ALA A 56 9.93 -5.66 -0.26
C ALA A 56 9.81 -5.97 1.25
N CYS A 57 9.33 -5.00 2.04
CA CYS A 57 9.05 -5.16 3.45
C CYS A 57 7.70 -5.85 3.75
N GLY A 58 6.93 -6.24 2.73
CA GLY A 58 5.62 -6.86 2.90
C GLY A 58 4.55 -5.90 3.43
N LEU A 59 4.77 -4.58 3.30
CA LEU A 59 3.74 -3.57 3.47
C LEU A 59 2.91 -3.59 2.18
N ALA A 60 1.79 -4.30 2.20
CA ALA A 60 0.86 -4.29 1.08
C ALA A 60 0.47 -2.83 0.77
N PRO A 61 0.38 -2.44 -0.51
CA PRO A 61 -0.28 -1.19 -0.84
C PRO A 61 -1.68 -1.31 -0.27
N CYS A 62 -2.07 -0.39 0.62
CA CYS A 62 -3.47 -0.27 0.99
C CYS A 62 -4.21 -0.02 -0.32
N PRO A 63 -5.02 -0.97 -0.84
CA PRO A 63 -5.88 -0.62 -1.95
C PRO A 63 -6.80 0.46 -1.39
N ASP A 64 -6.74 1.64 -2.00
CA ASP A 64 -7.67 2.72 -1.72
C ASP A 64 -9.09 2.12 -1.84
N GLU A 65 -9.75 1.87 -0.70
CA GLU A 65 -11.12 1.36 -0.63
C GLU A 65 -12.10 2.48 -1.03
N THR A 66 -11.88 3.16 -2.15
CA THR A 66 -12.93 3.94 -2.81
C THR A 66 -12.62 4.18 -4.29
N THR A 67 -12.64 3.13 -5.11
CA THR A 67 -13.37 3.22 -6.40
C THR A 67 -13.80 1.82 -6.82
N GLY A 68 -15.06 1.48 -6.51
CA GLY A 68 -15.72 0.31 -7.05
C GLY A 68 -15.81 0.40 -8.58
N ARG A 69 -15.07 -0.47 -9.27
CA ARG A 69 -15.47 -0.99 -10.58
C ARG A 69 -14.75 -2.30 -10.84
N ALA A 70 -15.54 -3.29 -11.28
CA ALA A 70 -15.14 -4.62 -11.73
C ALA A 70 -14.76 -5.63 -10.63
N GLY A 71 -15.80 -6.14 -9.95
CA GLY A 71 -16.21 -7.52 -10.18
C GLY A 71 -15.30 -8.64 -9.68
N TYR A 72 -15.17 -8.78 -8.37
CA TYR A 72 -14.87 -10.09 -7.77
C TYR A 72 -15.80 -10.32 -6.58
N PRO A 73 -16.57 -11.44 -6.55
CA PRO A 73 -17.33 -11.78 -5.36
C PRO A 73 -16.35 -12.18 -4.26
N VAL A 74 -16.32 -11.39 -3.19
CA VAL A 74 -15.68 -11.76 -1.94
C VAL A 74 -16.47 -12.93 -1.37
N TYR A 75 -15.87 -14.13 -1.39
CA TYR A 75 -16.41 -15.28 -0.67
C TYR A 75 -16.33 -14.99 0.82
N THR A 76 -17.46 -14.59 1.40
CA THR A 76 -17.62 -14.47 2.85
C THR A 76 -17.56 -15.88 3.44
N ALA A 77 -16.40 -16.25 3.98
CA ALA A 77 -16.24 -17.45 4.78
C ALA A 77 -17.06 -17.28 6.07
N GLY A 78 -18.21 -17.95 6.15
CA GLY A 78 -18.92 -18.09 7.41
C GLY A 78 -20.43 -18.05 7.32
N GLN A 79 -21.06 -18.95 6.56
CA GLN A 79 -22.38 -19.48 6.95
C GLN A 79 -22.47 -20.97 6.62
N ALA A 80 -22.39 -21.77 7.68
CA ALA A 80 -22.70 -23.19 7.67
C ALA A 80 -24.11 -23.42 7.12
N ARG A 81 -24.22 -24.03 5.94
CA ARG A 81 -25.47 -24.63 5.47
C ARG A 81 -25.48 -26.11 5.89
N LYS A 82 -26.23 -26.36 6.95
CA LYS A 82 -26.73 -27.67 7.40
C LYS A 82 -27.23 -28.48 6.18
N PRO A 83 -26.79 -29.73 5.94
CA PRO A 83 -27.39 -30.56 4.92
C PRO A 83 -28.76 -31.04 5.40
N ALA A 84 -29.79 -30.86 4.57
CA ALA A 84 -31.15 -31.35 4.77
C ALA A 84 -31.48 -32.36 3.64
N PRO A 85 -32.42 -33.29 3.86
CA PRO A 85 -32.15 -34.72 3.76
C PRO A 85 -32.45 -35.33 2.39
N GLN A 86 -31.82 -36.47 2.11
CA GLN A 86 -32.20 -37.38 1.04
C GLN A 86 -33.64 -37.87 1.28
N GLY A 87 -34.55 -37.54 0.36
CA GLY A 87 -35.89 -38.08 0.30
C GLY A 87 -36.09 -38.75 -1.06
N GLY A 88 -36.09 -40.09 -1.05
CA GLY A 88 -36.41 -40.90 -2.22
C GLY A 88 -37.90 -40.87 -2.56
N ARG A 89 -38.20 -41.35 -3.77
CA ARG A 89 -39.43 -41.96 -4.29
C ARG A 89 -39.10 -42.34 -5.74
N SER A 90 -38.90 -43.64 -5.99
CA SER A 90 -39.91 -44.64 -6.40
C SER A 90 -39.96 -44.74 -7.91
#